data_AF-A0A417F6G1-F1
#
_entry.id   AF-A0A417F6G1-F1
#
_cell.length_a   1.000
_cell.length_b   1.000
_cell.length_c   1.000
_cell.angle_alpha   90.00
_cell.angle_beta   90.00
_cell.angle_gamma   90.00
#
_symmetry.space_group_name_H-M   'P 1'
#
loop_
_entity.id
_entity.type
_entity.pdbx_description
1 polymer ?
#
loop_
_entity_poly.entity_id
_entity_poly.type
_entity_poly.pdbx_seq_one_letter_code
_entity_poly.pdbx_strand_id
1 'polypeptide(L)'
;MNNQSQNTSFIFLDLGQNGQCLLSVPAFVAENARVYQAEFDKWLQSSTEHDYWVTAPDGTKALCFDGAEAFVAWLNQYVLQDSEVKAQRIPTLYF
;
A
#
# COMPACT_ATOMS: atom_id res chain seq x y z
N MET A 1 -6.44 -17.76 26.49
CA MET A 1 -6.40 -18.51 25.22
C MET A 1 -6.43 -17.50 24.09
N ASN A 2 -5.27 -16.96 23.70
CA ASN A 2 -5.20 -15.98 22.60
C ASN A 2 -4.84 -16.75 21.34
N ASN A 3 -5.86 -17.23 20.63
CA ASN A 3 -5.71 -17.67 19.25
C ASN A 3 -5.55 -16.42 18.36
N GLN A 4 -4.46 -15.67 18.56
CA GLN A 4 -3.94 -14.79 17.52
C GLN A 4 -3.14 -15.67 16.57
N SER A 5 -3.86 -16.53 15.85
CA SER A 5 -3.33 -17.06 14.61
C SER A 5 -2.87 -15.87 13.80
N GLN A 6 -1.68 -15.99 13.24
CA GLN A 6 -1.07 -15.15 12.22
C GLN A 6 -2.01 -15.04 11.00
N ASN A 7 -3.13 -14.35 11.16
CA ASN A 7 -4.24 -14.38 10.22
C ASN A 7 -3.96 -13.34 9.14
N THR A 8 -3.05 -13.70 8.24
CA THR A 8 -2.84 -12.99 6.99
C THR A 8 -4.03 -13.26 6.08
N SER A 9 -4.60 -12.20 5.54
CA SER A 9 -5.63 -12.19 4.51
C SER A 9 -5.07 -11.65 3.22
N PHE A 10 -5.74 -11.95 2.11
CA PHE A 10 -5.36 -11.43 0.80
C PHE A 10 -6.32 -10.35 0.33
N ILE A 11 -5.78 -9.28 -0.23
CA ILE A 11 -6.56 -8.21 -0.87
C ILE A 11 -6.07 -7.98 -2.30
N PHE A 12 -7.00 -7.62 -3.18
CA PHE A 12 -6.67 -7.05 -4.47
C PHE A 12 -6.59 -5.53 -4.32
N LEU A 13 -5.42 -4.97 -4.58
CA LEU A 13 -5.21 -3.54 -4.72
C LEU A 13 -5.46 -3.16 -6.18
N ASP A 14 -6.39 -2.24 -6.41
CA ASP A 14 -6.63 -1.66 -7.72
C ASP A 14 -5.63 -0.53 -7.96
N LEU A 15 -4.82 -0.64 -9.02
CA LEU A 15 -3.82 0.36 -9.41
C LEU A 15 -4.28 1.17 -10.62
N GLY A 16 -5.59 1.17 -10.91
CA GLY A 16 -6.16 1.79 -12.10
C GLY A 16 -5.60 1.19 -13.39
N GLN A 17 -4.92 2.01 -14.21
CA GLN A 17 -4.41 1.59 -15.52
C GLN A 17 -3.34 0.49 -15.45
N ASN A 18 -2.70 0.29 -14.28
CA ASN A 18 -1.66 -0.72 -14.08
C ASN A 18 -2.22 -2.09 -13.63
N GLY A 19 -3.55 -2.25 -13.61
CA GLY A 19 -4.22 -3.50 -13.26
C GLY A 19 -4.40 -3.70 -11.76
N GLN A 20 -4.52 -4.96 -11.34
CA GLN A 20 -4.71 -5.35 -9.94
C GLN A 20 -3.48 -6.08 -9.42
N CYS A 21 -3.12 -5.80 -8.17
CA CYS A 21 -2.04 -6.48 -7.47
C CYS A 21 -2.58 -7.26 -6.27
N LEU A 22 -2.12 -8.50 -6.10
CA LEU A 22 -2.46 -9.30 -4.92
C LEU A 22 -1.49 -8.96 -3.78
N LEU A 23 -2.03 -8.61 -2.61
CA LEU A 23 -1.25 -8.33 -1.41
C LEU A 23 -1.63 -9.32 -0.31
N SER A 24 -0.64 -9.75 0.47
CA SER A 24 -0.83 -10.40 1.78
C SER A 24 -0.74 -9.33 2.85
N VAL A 25 -1.76 -9.24 3.70
CA VAL A 25 -1.89 -8.24 4.77
C VAL A 25 -2.48 -8.87 6.02
N PRO A 26 -2.31 -8.28 7.21
CA PRO A 26 -3.06 -8.72 8.39
C PRO A 26 -4.59 -8.62 8.18
N ALA A 27 -5.36 -9.53 8.78
CA ALA A 27 -6.81 -9.60 8.61
C ALA A 27 -7.53 -8.26 8.85
N PHE A 28 -7.14 -7.52 9.89
CA PHE A 28 -7.77 -6.22 10.19
C PHE A 28 -7.51 -5.18 9.08
N VAL A 29 -6.37 -5.26 8.38
CA VAL A 29 -6.09 -4.42 7.21
C VAL A 29 -7.00 -4.82 6.06
N ALA A 30 -7.21 -6.12 5.83
CA ALA A 30 -8.12 -6.59 4.80
C ALA A 30 -9.58 -6.17 5.07
N GLU A 31 -10.04 -6.26 6.32
CA GLU A 31 -11.38 -5.82 6.74
C GLU A 31 -11.60 -4.31 6.51
N ASN A 32 -10.52 -3.52 6.59
CA ASN A 32 -10.55 -2.06 6.43
C ASN A 32 -9.84 -1.58 5.15
N ALA A 33 -9.67 -2.46 4.15
CA ALA A 33 -8.81 -2.19 3.00
C ALA A 33 -9.18 -0.92 2.22
N ARG A 34 -10.47 -0.61 2.12
CA ARG A 34 -10.96 0.61 1.45
C ARG A 34 -10.65 1.88 2.24
N VAL A 35 -10.67 1.80 3.58
CA VAL A 35 -10.35 2.93 4.45
C VAL A 35 -8.86 3.25 4.31
N TYR A 36 -8.01 2.24 4.42
CA TYR A 36 -6.57 2.41 4.28
C TYR A 36 -6.14 2.87 2.89
N GLN A 37 -6.81 2.42 1.81
CA GLN A 37 -6.59 2.98 0.48
C GLN A 37 -6.92 4.47 0.43
N ALA A 38 -8.06 4.90 0.95
CA ALA A 38 -8.43 6.32 0.97
C ALA A 38 -7.49 7.17 1.86
N GLU A 39 -6.95 6.61 2.94
CA GLU A 39 -5.94 7.27 3.77
C GLU A 39 -4.59 7.38 3.04
N PHE A 40 -4.19 6.33 2.34
CA PHE A 40 -3.02 6.36 1.47
C PHE A 40 -3.17 7.41 0.35
N ASP A 41 -4.31 7.49 -0.32
CA ASP A 41 -4.58 8.51 -1.35
C ASP A 41 -4.44 9.94 -0.79
N LYS A 42 -4.94 10.18 0.42
CA LYS A 42 -4.80 11.48 1.10
C LYS A 42 -3.35 11.77 1.46
N TRP A 43 -2.63 10.77 1.97
CA TRP A 43 -1.21 10.90 2.30
C TRP A 43 -0.38 11.18 1.04
N LEU A 44 -0.67 10.50 -0.07
CA LEU A 44 0.00 10.66 -1.36
C LEU A 44 -0.23 12.05 -2.00
N GLN A 45 -1.34 12.70 -1.66
CA GLN A 45 -1.60 14.08 -2.09
C GLN A 45 -0.89 15.11 -1.18
N SER A 46 -0.41 14.71 0.00
CA SER A 46 0.37 15.59 0.89
C SER A 46 1.73 15.89 0.26
N SER A 47 2.01 17.17 0.01
CA SER A 47 3.21 17.59 -0.73
C SER A 47 4.53 17.53 0.07
N THR A 48 4.49 17.18 1.35
CA THR A 48 5.60 17.42 2.29
C THR A 48 6.23 16.18 2.91
N GLU A 49 5.63 15.00 2.76
CA GLU A 49 5.98 13.85 3.61
C GLU A 49 6.57 12.65 2.86
N HIS A 50 6.66 12.69 1.52
CA HIS A 50 7.15 11.55 0.74
C HIS A 50 7.93 11.91 -0.54
N ASP A 51 8.87 11.04 -0.90
CA ASP A 51 9.78 11.18 -2.04
C ASP A 51 9.16 10.82 -3.41
N TYR A 52 7.86 10.51 -3.48
CA TYR A 52 7.19 10.18 -4.76
C TYR A 52 6.91 11.37 -5.67
N TRP A 53 7.14 12.60 -5.21
CA TRP A 53 7.01 13.80 -6.03
C TRP A 53 8.25 14.01 -6.89
N VAL A 54 8.08 13.88 -8.21
CA VAL A 54 9.12 14.18 -9.19
C VAL A 54 8.83 15.52 -9.84
N THR A 55 9.86 16.36 -9.93
CA THR A 55 9.79 17.64 -10.65
C THR A 55 10.41 17.46 -12.03
N ALA A 56 9.62 17.68 -13.08
CA ALA A 56 10.08 17.65 -14.45
C ALA A 56 10.96 18.88 -14.77
N PRO A 57 11.78 18.85 -15.84
CA PRO A 57 12.66 19.97 -16.20
C PRO A 57 11.94 21.30 -16.45
N ASP A 58 10.66 21.26 -16.83
CA ASP A 58 9.80 22.43 -17.03
C ASP A 58 9.19 22.98 -15.71
N GLY A 59 9.47 22.34 -14.57
CA GLY A 59 8.99 22.75 -13.25
C GLY A 59 7.67 22.11 -12.83
N THR A 60 7.03 21.31 -13.69
CA THR A 60 5.82 20.57 -13.35
C THR A 60 6.10 19.47 -12.33
N LYS A 61 5.28 19.37 -11.27
CA LYS A 61 5.32 18.27 -10.31
C LYS A 61 4.34 17.18 -10.70
N ALA A 62 4.80 15.93 -10.69
CA ALA A 62 3.99 14.76 -10.90
C ALA A 62 4.37 13.66 -9.90
N LEU A 63 3.42 12.78 -9.60
CA LEU A 63 3.70 11.59 -8.81
C LEU A 63 4.32 10.51 -9.71
N CYS A 64 5.42 9.92 -9.26
CA CYS A 64 6.06 8.80 -9.96
C CYS A 64 6.40 7.69 -8.94
N PHE A 65 5.60 6.62 -8.96
CA PHE A 65 5.73 5.50 -8.02
C PHE A 65 5.07 4.23 -8.58
N ASP A 66 5.52 3.05 -8.12
CA ASP A 66 4.75 1.82 -8.27
C ASP A 66 3.70 1.80 -7.15
N GLY A 67 2.42 1.77 -7.52
CA GLY A 67 1.34 1.91 -6.54
C GLY A 67 1.20 0.75 -5.56
N ALA A 68 1.62 -0.47 -5.93
CA ALA A 68 1.61 -1.58 -4.99
C ALA A 68 2.76 -1.46 -4.00
N GLU A 69 3.97 -1.16 -4.48
CA GLU A 69 5.14 -0.97 -3.62
C GLU A 69 4.93 0.22 -2.66
N ALA A 70 4.41 1.34 -3.16
CA ALA A 70 4.16 2.53 -2.34
C ALA A 70 3.08 2.28 -1.29
N PHE A 71 1.99 1.60 -1.64
CA PHE A 71 0.94 1.26 -0.68
C PHE A 71 1.43 0.28 0.40
N VAL A 72 2.22 -0.73 0.02
CA VAL A 72 2.82 -1.68 0.97
C VAL A 72 3.80 -0.97 1.91
N ALA A 73 4.67 -0.10 1.38
CA ALA A 73 5.59 0.69 2.19
C ALA A 73 4.84 1.57 3.18
N TRP A 74 3.79 2.26 2.73
CA TRP A 74 2.95 3.10 3.57
C TRP A 74 2.25 2.30 4.68
N LEU A 75 1.63 1.16 4.35
CA LEU A 75 1.02 0.28 5.36
C LEU A 75 2.04 -0.15 6.41
N ASN A 76 3.23 -0.56 5.98
CA ASN A 76 4.28 -1.04 6.88
C ASN A 76 4.85 0.05 7.80
N GLN A 77 4.89 1.29 7.31
CA GLN A 77 5.43 2.43 8.03
C GLN A 77 4.43 3.06 9.00
N TYR A 78 3.15 3.21 8.60
CA TYR A 78 2.19 4.01 9.36
C TYR A 78 1.10 3.19 10.04
N VAL A 79 0.67 2.06 9.46
CA VAL A 79 -0.43 1.24 9.99
C VAL A 79 0.09 0.04 10.76
N LEU A 80 1.15 -0.58 10.25
CA LEU A 80 1.71 -1.83 10.76
C LEU A 80 3.03 -1.63 11.48
N GLN A 81 3.40 -0.41 11.86
CA GLN A 81 4.70 -0.10 12.47
C GLN A 81 5.05 -1.08 13.61
N ASP A 82 4.14 -1.25 14.56
CA ASP A 82 4.28 -2.13 15.73
C ASP A 82 3.74 -3.55 15.50
N SER A 83 3.28 -3.86 14.29
CA SER A 83 2.79 -5.20 13.95
C SER A 83 3.95 -6.12 13.58
N GLU A 84 3.93 -7.34 14.14
CA GLU A 84 4.86 -8.43 13.76
C GLU A 84 4.61 -8.94 12.33
N VAL A 85 3.38 -8.80 11.84
CA VAL A 85 2.98 -9.22 10.49
C VAL A 85 2.95 -7.99 9.58
N LYS A 86 3.81 -7.99 8.56
CA LYS A 86 3.93 -6.91 7.58
C LYS A 86 3.11 -7.19 6.33
N ALA A 87 2.68 -6.13 5.66
CA ALA A 87 2.09 -6.19 4.33
C ALA A 87 3.17 -6.57 3.31
N GLN A 88 2.81 -7.42 2.35
CA GLN A 88 3.72 -7.87 1.30
C GLN A 88 2.98 -8.02 -0.03
N ARG A 89 3.64 -7.61 -1.10
CA ARG A 89 3.19 -7.91 -2.46
C ARG A 89 3.40 -9.39 -2.76
N ILE A 90 2.35 -10.04 -3.28
CA ILE A 90 2.48 -11.40 -3.80
C ILE A 90 2.81 -11.31 -5.28
N PRO A 91 3.97 -11.81 -5.73
CA PRO A 91 4.29 -11.84 -7.15
C PRO A 91 3.28 -12.74 -7.85
N THR A 92 2.42 -12.15 -8.68
CA THR A 92 1.59 -12.91 -9.62
C THR A 92 2.49 -13.43 -10.72
N LEU A 93 2.62 -14.77 -10.81
CA LEU A 93 3.27 -15.42 -11.94
C LEU A 93 2.53 -15.01 -13.21
N TYR A 94 3.24 -14.39 -14.15
CA TYR A 94 2.77 -14.25 -15.52
C TYR A 94 2.61 -15.67 -16.08
N PHE A 95 1.37 -16.11 -16.32
CA PHE A 95 1.08 -17.34 -17.05
C PHE A 95 1.08 -17.07 -18.54
#